data_AF-A0A1I6MH61-F1
#
_entry.id   AF-A0A1I6MH61-F1
#
_cell.length_a   1.000
_cell.length_b   1.000
_cell.length_c   1.000
_cell.angle_alpha   90.00
_cell.angle_beta   90.00
_cell.angle_gamma   90.00
#
_symmetry.space_group_name_H-M   'P 1'
#
loop_
_entity.id
_entity.type
_entity.pdbx_description
1 polymer ?
#
loop_
_entity_poly.entity_id
_entity_poly.type
_entity_poly.pdbx_seq_one_letter_code
_entity_poly.pdbx_strand_id
1 'polypeptide(L)'
;MQRWLLLSALLWLSGCAGERWQTHRLSSAQYELTYVGCGFNDESMVGRLRPAFEQRAKRLCGTHYSLSEPQVTGYGMRGSAVLGECPSVTMRAVASCGSSSSL
;
A
#
# COMPACT_ATOMS: atom_id res chain seq x y z
N MET A 1 4.16 37.12 13.79
CA MET A 1 3.69 36.09 12.84
C MET A 1 4.69 34.94 12.71
N GLN A 2 5.07 34.29 13.83
CA GLN A 2 6.25 33.41 13.88
C GLN A 2 6.00 32.10 14.66
N ARG A 3 4.73 31.77 14.92
CA ARG A 3 4.31 30.55 15.63
C ARG A 3 3.78 29.44 14.70
N TRP A 4 3.53 29.74 13.44
CA TRP A 4 2.91 28.80 12.49
C TRP A 4 3.91 27.92 11.73
N LEU A 5 5.20 28.29 11.67
CA LEU A 5 6.22 27.53 10.95
C LEU A 5 6.76 26.31 11.74
N LEU A 6 6.56 26.25 13.06
CA LEU A 6 7.04 25.14 13.89
C LEU A 6 6.12 23.91 13.85
N LEU A 7 4.85 24.08 13.49
CA LEU A 7 3.90 22.96 13.42
C LEU A 7 4.10 22.08 12.17
N SER A 8 4.65 22.64 11.09
CA SER A 8 4.92 21.88 9.85
C SER A 8 6.12 20.94 9.97
N ALA A 9 7.07 21.24 10.86
CA ALA A 9 8.30 20.46 11.04
C ALA A 9 8.09 19.21 11.92
N LEU A 10 7.07 19.21 12.79
CA LEU A 10 6.77 18.07 13.67
C LEU A 10 6.07 16.90 12.97
N LEU A 11 5.49 17.12 11.79
CA LEU A 11 4.86 16.06 10.98
C LEU A 11 5.86 15.19 10.21
N TRP A 12 7.14 15.53 10.23
CA TRP A 12 8.22 14.78 9.57
C TRP A 12 9.05 13.92 10.53
N LEU A 13 8.80 14.03 11.84
CA LEU A 13 9.55 13.37 12.91
C LEU A 13 8.97 12.01 13.33
N SER A 14 8.07 11.41 12.55
CA SER A 14 7.77 9.99 12.67
C SER A 14 8.64 9.22 11.67
N GLY A 15 9.84 8.84 12.11
CA GLY A 15 10.82 8.04 11.34
C GLY A 15 10.26 6.72 10.80
N CYS A 16 9.09 6.30 11.28
CA CYS A 16 8.21 5.28 10.71
C CYS A 16 7.09 5.98 9.91
N ALA A 17 7.42 6.58 8.75
CA ALA A 17 6.49 7.40 7.99
C ALA A 17 5.47 6.56 7.20
N GLY A 18 4.48 6.02 7.92
CA GLY A 18 3.14 5.68 7.48
C GLY A 18 3.01 4.61 6.40
N GLU A 19 1.99 3.78 6.54
CA GLU A 19 1.55 2.87 5.49
C GLU A 19 1.31 3.67 4.19
N ARG A 20 1.88 3.22 3.07
CA ARG A 20 1.72 3.86 1.76
C ARG A 20 1.11 2.89 0.78
N TRP A 21 0.10 3.39 0.07
CA TRP A 21 -0.47 2.70 -1.08
C TRP A 21 0.03 3.36 -2.36
N GLN A 22 0.49 2.54 -3.28
CA GLN A 22 0.80 2.92 -4.65
C GLN A 22 -0.09 2.10 -5.59
N THR A 23 -0.52 2.72 -6.68
CA THR A 23 -1.33 2.07 -7.70
C THR A 23 -0.68 2.39 -9.03
N HIS A 24 -0.31 1.35 -9.77
CA HIS A 24 0.28 1.46 -11.09
C HIS A 24 -0.64 0.80 -12.10
N ARG A 25 -0.97 1.48 -13.20
CA ARG A 25 -1.82 0.92 -14.25
C ARG A 25 -0.95 0.10 -15.19
N LEU A 26 -1.18 -1.22 -15.23
CA LEU A 26 -0.47 -2.12 -16.13
C LEU A 26 -1.11 -2.13 -17.53
N SER A 27 -2.43 -2.08 -17.60
CA SER A 27 -3.18 -2.06 -18.86
C SER A 27 -4.50 -1.32 -18.72
N SER A 28 -5.30 -1.28 -19.79
CA SER A 28 -6.64 -0.66 -19.75
C SER A 28 -7.54 -1.26 -18.67
N ALA A 29 -7.35 -2.55 -18.37
CA ALA A 29 -8.16 -3.33 -17.44
C ALA A 29 -7.36 -3.93 -16.25
N GLN A 30 -6.08 -3.57 -16.07
CA GLN A 30 -5.26 -4.13 -14.98
C GLN A 30 -4.50 -3.06 -14.21
N TYR A 31 -4.49 -3.21 -12.89
CA TYR A 31 -3.83 -2.33 -11.94
C TYR A 31 -2.96 -3.15 -10.99
N GLU A 32 -1.69 -2.81 -10.88
CA GLU A 32 -0.83 -3.25 -9.79
C GLU A 32 -1.10 -2.38 -8.56
N LEU A 33 -1.42 -3.03 -7.45
CA LEU A 33 -1.59 -2.44 -6.14
C LEU A 33 -0.35 -2.78 -5.33
N THR A 34 0.34 -1.76 -4.83
CA THR A 34 1.49 -1.93 -3.94
C THR A 34 1.19 -1.29 -2.59
N TYR A 35 1.37 -2.06 -1.53
CA TYR A 35 1.31 -1.59 -0.15
C TYR A 35 2.72 -1.63 0.44
N VAL A 36 3.13 -0.54 1.07
CA VAL A 36 4.38 -0.44 1.83
C VAL A 36 4.03 -0.07 3.26
N GLY A 37 4.24 -0.98 4.19
CA GLY A 37 3.95 -0.80 5.61
C GLY A 37 5.20 -0.90 6.47
N CYS A 38 5.12 -0.37 7.69
CA CYS A 38 6.09 -0.67 8.74
C CYS A 38 5.68 -1.95 9.46
N GLY A 39 6.59 -2.91 9.59
CA GLY A 39 6.32 -4.19 10.24
C GLY A 39 7.25 -5.31 9.79
N PHE A 40 7.22 -6.40 10.54
CA PHE A 40 7.92 -7.64 10.21
C PHE A 40 7.03 -8.55 9.36
N ASN A 41 7.66 -9.44 8.58
CA ASN A 41 6.96 -10.47 7.84
C ASN A 41 6.24 -11.40 8.79
N ASP A 42 4.92 -11.40 8.74
CA ASP A 42 4.11 -12.39 9.42
C ASP A 42 3.11 -12.91 8.39
N GLU A 43 3.01 -14.23 8.22
CA GLU A 43 2.13 -14.84 7.21
C GLU A 43 0.66 -14.39 7.39
N SER A 44 0.25 -14.03 8.60
CA SER A 44 -1.09 -13.49 8.86
C SER A 44 -1.30 -12.07 8.31
N MET A 45 -0.23 -11.36 7.92
CA MET A 45 -0.32 -10.03 7.32
C MET A 45 -1.03 -10.07 5.97
N VAL A 46 -0.84 -11.13 5.18
CA VAL A 46 -1.58 -11.35 3.92
C VAL A 46 -3.07 -11.41 4.18
N GLY A 47 -3.50 -12.19 5.18
CA GLY A 47 -4.90 -12.28 5.58
C GLY A 47 -5.46 -10.95 6.08
N ARG A 48 -4.68 -10.21 6.87
CA ARG A 48 -5.09 -8.90 7.42
C ARG A 48 -5.22 -7.80 6.37
N LEU A 49 -4.33 -7.77 5.36
CA LEU A 49 -4.33 -6.74 4.34
C LEU A 49 -5.18 -7.08 3.11
N ARG A 50 -5.57 -8.35 2.93
CA ARG A 50 -6.43 -8.78 1.81
C ARG A 50 -7.71 -7.94 1.68
N PRO A 51 -8.49 -7.68 2.75
CA PRO A 51 -9.67 -6.81 2.66
C PRO A 51 -9.35 -5.39 2.17
N ALA A 52 -8.18 -4.85 2.50
CA ALA A 52 -7.75 -3.52 2.04
C ALA A 52 -7.40 -3.53 0.54
N PHE A 53 -6.74 -4.58 0.05
CA PHE A 53 -6.50 -4.78 -1.38
C PHE A 53 -7.82 -4.95 -2.15
N GLU A 54 -8.77 -5.73 -1.63
CA GLU A 54 -10.11 -5.92 -2.21
C GLU A 54 -10.88 -4.61 -2.29
N GLN A 55 -10.91 -3.83 -1.21
CA GLN A 55 -11.57 -2.53 -1.18
C GLN A 55 -10.98 -1.58 -2.23
N ARG A 56 -9.66 -1.63 -2.45
CA ARG A 56 -8.98 -0.79 -3.42
C ARG A 56 -9.18 -1.26 -4.86
N ALA A 57 -9.16 -2.57 -5.10
CA ALA A 57 -9.53 -3.17 -6.38
C ALA A 57 -10.97 -2.80 -6.75
N LYS A 58 -11.91 -2.92 -5.81
CA LYS A 58 -13.31 -2.50 -5.98
C LYS A 58 -13.44 -1.01 -6.31
N ARG A 59 -12.62 -0.15 -5.72
CA ARG A 59 -12.62 1.29 -6.02
C ARG A 59 -12.14 1.59 -7.45
N LEU A 60 -11.19 0.82 -7.96
CA LEU A 60 -10.61 1.03 -9.30
C LEU A 60 -11.45 0.37 -10.41
N CYS A 61 -11.99 -0.81 -10.14
CA CYS A 61 -12.64 -1.67 -11.12
C CYS A 61 -14.17 -1.75 -10.97
N GLY A 62 -14.75 -1.18 -9.91
CA GLY A 62 -16.15 -1.37 -9.56
C GLY A 62 -16.45 -2.75 -8.99
N THR A 63 -17.64 -3.28 -9.23
CA THR A 63 -18.09 -4.58 -8.70
C THR A 63 -17.54 -5.79 -9.47
N HIS A 64 -17.09 -5.60 -10.70
CA HIS A 64 -16.56 -6.66 -11.55
C HIS A 64 -15.04 -6.61 -11.54
N TYR A 65 -14.44 -7.27 -10.55
CA TYR A 65 -12.98 -7.35 -10.45
C TYR A 65 -12.53 -8.75 -10.03
N SER A 66 -11.33 -9.11 -10.46
CA SER A 66 -10.55 -10.22 -9.92
C SER A 66 -9.30 -9.64 -9.27
N LEU A 67 -8.93 -10.15 -8.10
CA LEU A 67 -7.74 -9.73 -7.37
C LEU A 67 -6.82 -10.94 -7.23
N SER A 68 -5.57 -10.82 -7.66
CA SER A 68 -4.56 -11.84 -7.39
C SER A 68 -4.27 -11.92 -5.90
N GLU A 69 -3.86 -13.09 -5.41
CA GLU A 69 -3.44 -13.23 -4.02
C GLU A 69 -2.33 -12.22 -3.69
N PRO A 70 -2.47 -11.39 -2.64
CA PRO A 70 -1.43 -10.45 -2.26
C PRO A 70 -0.17 -11.20 -1.83
N GLN A 71 0.95 -10.88 -2.46
CA GLN A 71 2.23 -11.50 -2.16
C GLN A 71 3.18 -10.48 -1.55
N VAL A 72 4.04 -10.96 -0.65
CA VAL A 72 5.13 -10.14 -0.15
C VAL A 72 6.25 -10.16 -1.17
N THR A 73 6.66 -8.98 -1.62
CA THR A 73 7.62 -8.80 -2.73
C THR A 73 8.94 -8.21 -2.29
N GLY A 74 9.01 -7.71 -1.06
CA GLY A 74 10.25 -7.15 -0.53
C GLY A 74 10.16 -6.86 0.95
N TYR A 75 11.32 -6.95 1.59
CA TYR A 75 11.56 -6.55 2.96
C TYR A 75 12.73 -5.57 2.95
N GLY A 76 12.69 -4.61 3.85
CA GLY A 76 13.81 -3.68 3.97
C GLY A 76 13.72 -2.88 5.25
N MET A 77 14.75 -2.10 5.50
CA MET A 77 14.76 -1.14 6.59
C MET A 77 14.39 0.23 6.03
N ARG A 78 13.40 0.87 6.65
CA ARG A 78 12.93 2.19 6.30
C ARG A 78 12.94 3.04 7.55
N GLY A 79 13.87 3.99 7.64
CA GLY A 79 13.98 4.88 8.79
C GLY A 79 14.84 6.09 8.46
N SER A 80 14.64 7.14 9.24
CA SER A 80 15.44 8.37 9.16
C SER A 80 16.69 8.21 10.03
N ALA A 81 17.81 8.80 9.62
CA ALA A 81 19.09 8.75 10.35
C ALA A 81 19.00 9.25 11.82
N VAL A 82 17.88 9.86 12.21
CA VAL A 82 17.63 10.47 13.53
C VAL A 82 16.80 9.58 14.46
N LEU A 83 15.98 8.64 13.95
CA LEU A 83 14.93 7.96 14.75
C LEU A 83 15.01 6.42 14.74
N GLY A 84 16.05 5.86 14.12
CA GLY A 84 16.21 4.42 14.00
C GLY A 84 15.52 3.84 12.76
N GLU A 85 16.06 2.73 12.29
CA GLU A 85 15.56 1.99 11.14
C GLU A 85 14.30 1.19 11.52
N CYS A 86 13.16 1.41 10.85
CA CYS A 86 11.98 0.55 11.03
C CYS A 86 11.98 -0.59 9.99
N PRO A 87 11.68 -1.84 10.37
CA PRO A 87 11.42 -2.89 9.39
C PRO A 87 10.21 -2.49 8.53
N SER A 88 10.33 -2.73 7.23
CA SER A 88 9.32 -2.42 6.24
C SER A 88 9.05 -3.61 5.35
N VAL A 89 7.81 -3.71 4.92
CA VAL A 89 7.30 -4.79 4.09
C VAL A 89 6.59 -4.20 2.90
N THR A 90 6.89 -4.74 1.72
CA THR A 90 6.24 -4.36 0.47
C THR A 90 5.40 -5.53 -0.02
N MET A 91 4.10 -5.30 -0.15
CA MET A 91 3.16 -6.27 -0.68
C MET A 91 2.60 -5.81 -2.00
N ARG A 92 2.39 -6.74 -2.92
CA ARG A 92 1.80 -6.46 -4.22
C ARG A 92 0.67 -7.42 -4.54
N ALA A 93 -0.31 -6.89 -5.25
CA ALA A 93 -1.39 -7.65 -5.85
C ALA A 93 -1.78 -7.00 -7.17
N VAL A 94 -2.31 -7.78 -8.10
CA VAL A 94 -2.83 -7.29 -9.38
C VAL A 94 -4.35 -7.39 -9.33
N ALA A 95 -5.01 -6.24 -9.51
CA ALA A 95 -6.44 -6.17 -9.74
C ALA A 95 -6.69 -6.16 -11.27
N SER A 96 -7.51 -7.10 -11.74
CA SER A 96 -8.02 -7.12 -13.11
C SER A 96 -9.48 -6.72 -13.08
N CYS A 97 -9.83 -5.64 -13.77
CA CYS A 97 -11.21 -5.22 -13.95
C CYS A 97 -11.83 -6.13 -15.01
N GLY A 98 -12.89 -6.84 -14.65
CA GLY A 98 -13.70 -7.53 -15.63
C GLY A 98 -14.35 -6.48 -16.52
N SER A 99 -14.16 -6.61 -17.84
CA SER A 99 -15.22 -6.13 -18.72
C SER A 99 -16.43 -6.96 -18.34
N SER A 100 -17.52 -6.33 -17.93
CA SER A 100 -18.83 -6.95 -18.05
C SER A 100 -19.02 -7.22 -19.54
N SER A 101 -18.48 -8.35 -20.01
CA SER A 101 -18.94 -8.99 -21.22
C SER A 101 -20.31 -9.52 -20.86
N SER A 102 -21.28 -8.60 -20.92
CA SER A 102 -22.69 -8.94 -21.04
C SER A 102 -22.79 -9.82 -22.28
N LEU A 103 -22.90 -11.12 -22.06
CA LEU A 103 -23.34 -12.11 -23.04
C LEU A 103 -24.74 -12.54 -22.63
#